data_AF-A0A7L1Q4V5-F1
#
_entry.id   AF-A0A7L1Q4V5-F1
#
_cell.length_a   1.000
_cell.length_b   1.000
_cell.length_c   1.000
_cell.angle_alpha   90.00
_cell.angle_beta   90.00
_cell.angle_gamma   90.00
#
_symmetry.space_group_name_H-M   'P 1'
#
loop_
_entity.id
_entity.type
_entity.pdbx_description
1 polymer ?
#
loop_
_entity_poly.entity_id
_entity_poly.type
_entity_poly.pdbx_seq_one_letter_code
_entity_poly.pdbx_strand_id
1 'polypeptide(L)'
;MVVFNGLLKIKICEAVNLKPTAWSLRHAVGPRPQTFLLDPYIALNVDDSRIGQTSTKQKTNSPAWNDEFVTDVCNGRKIEMAVFHDAPIGYDDFVANCTIQFEDLLQNGSRHFEDW
;
A
#
# COMPACT_ATOMS: atom_id res chain seq x y z
N MET A 1 20.90 -10.15 13.31
CA MET A 1 19.61 -9.72 12.71
C MET A 1 19.92 -8.50 11.86
N VAL A 2 19.60 -8.52 10.58
CA VAL A 2 19.84 -7.40 9.67
C VAL A 2 18.79 -6.31 9.95
N VAL A 3 19.24 -5.07 10.07
CA VAL A 3 18.37 -3.89 10.26
C VAL A 3 18.86 -2.75 9.37
N PHE A 4 17.93 -1.89 8.96
CA PHE A 4 18.23 -0.68 8.20
C PHE A 4 18.30 0.54 9.13
N ASN A 5 19.35 1.33 8.95
CA ASN A 5 19.52 2.64 9.57
C ASN A 5 19.93 3.63 8.47
N GLY A 6 19.08 4.63 8.22
CA GLY A 6 19.34 5.62 7.18
C GLY A 6 18.06 6.17 6.57
N LEU A 7 18.22 6.83 5.43
CA LEU A 7 17.12 7.47 4.71
C LEU A 7 16.45 6.48 3.76
N LEU A 8 15.17 6.19 3.98
CA LEU A 8 14.33 5.46 3.04
C LEU A 8 13.66 6.47 2.10
N LYS A 9 13.83 6.26 0.80
CA LYS A 9 13.07 6.91 -0.25
C LYS A 9 12.26 5.86 -1.01
N ILE A 10 10.95 6.02 -1.09
CA ILE A 10 10.06 5.09 -1.77
C ILE A 10 9.07 5.85 -2.64
N LYS A 11 8.89 5.40 -3.88
CA LYS A 11 7.87 5.90 -4.80
C LYS A 11 6.86 4.79 -5.04
N ILE A 12 5.60 5.05 -4.73
CA ILE A 12 4.50 4.12 -4.95
C ILE A 12 3.86 4.51 -6.28
N CYS A 13 4.18 3.75 -7.33
CA CYS A 13 3.79 4.05 -8.70
C CYS A 13 2.32 3.73 -8.94
N GLU A 14 1.96 2.45 -9.00
CA GLU A 14 0.62 1.98 -9.32
C GLU A 14 0.34 0.61 -8.71
N ALA A 15 -0.93 0.22 -8.71
CA ALA A 15 -1.35 -1.15 -8.47
C ALA A 15 -2.29 -1.59 -9.59
N VAL A 16 -2.36 -2.89 -9.84
CA VAL A 16 -3.22 -3.48 -10.86
C VAL A 16 -4.02 -4.63 -10.27
N ASN A 17 -5.22 -4.85 -10.81
CA ASN A 17 -6.07 -6.00 -10.48
C ASN A 17 -6.45 -6.11 -8.99
N LEU A 18 -6.62 -4.98 -8.30
CA LEU A 18 -7.13 -4.97 -6.94
C LEU A 18 -8.53 -5.58 -6.90
N LYS A 19 -8.76 -6.46 -5.92
CA LYS A 19 -10.05 -7.15 -5.77
C LYS A 19 -10.80 -6.60 -4.56
N PRO A 20 -12.02 -6.06 -4.74
CA PRO A 20 -12.87 -5.69 -3.62
C PRO A 20 -13.08 -6.86 -2.67
N THR A 21 -12.99 -6.62 -1.36
CA THR A 21 -13.29 -7.64 -0.36
C THR A 21 -14.79 -7.89 -0.28
N ALA A 22 -15.19 -9.03 0.30
CA ALA A 22 -16.60 -9.29 0.59
C ALA A 22 -17.23 -8.19 1.45
N TRP A 23 -16.44 -7.58 2.35
CA TRP A 23 -16.89 -6.50 3.20
C TRP A 23 -17.11 -5.20 2.41
N SER A 24 -16.20 -4.81 1.52
CA SER A 24 -16.38 -3.62 0.65
C SER A 24 -17.59 -3.77 -0.27
N LEU A 25 -17.95 -5.01 -0.65
CA LEU A 25 -19.11 -5.32 -1.48
C LEU A 25 -20.45 -5.29 -0.74
N ARG A 26 -20.48 -5.14 0.60
CA ARG A 26 -21.73 -5.25 1.39
C ARG A 26 -22.83 -4.26 0.98
N HIS A 27 -22.45 -3.11 0.41
CA HIS A 27 -23.36 -2.08 -0.06
C HIS A 27 -23.59 -2.12 -1.58
N ALA A 28 -22.89 -3.00 -2.30
CA ALA A 28 -23.04 -3.21 -3.73
C ALA A 28 -24.26 -4.10 -4.03
N VAL A 29 -25.45 -3.66 -3.60
CA VAL A 29 -26.72 -4.37 -3.81
C VAL A 29 -27.33 -3.93 -5.15
N GLY A 30 -27.52 -4.87 -6.07
CA GLY A 30 -28.11 -4.56 -7.36
C GLY A 30 -28.57 -5.82 -8.10
N PRO A 31 -29.59 -5.71 -8.96
CA PRO A 31 -30.13 -6.85 -9.71
C PRO A 31 -29.21 -7.29 -10.87
N ARG A 32 -28.13 -6.54 -11.15
CA ARG A 32 -27.18 -6.82 -12.22
C ARG A 32 -25.79 -7.03 -11.65
N PRO A 33 -24.99 -7.96 -12.21
CA PRO A 33 -23.57 -8.04 -11.91
C PRO A 33 -22.92 -6.71 -12.29
N GLN A 34 -22.46 -5.96 -11.29
CA GLN A 34 -21.72 -4.72 -11.51
C GLN A 34 -20.33 -4.89 -10.92
N THR A 35 -19.32 -4.53 -11.71
CA THR A 35 -17.95 -4.45 -11.22
C THR A 35 -17.90 -3.33 -10.19
N PHE A 36 -17.70 -3.70 -8.91
CA PHE A 36 -17.43 -2.73 -7.86
C PHE A 36 -16.02 -2.17 -8.07
N LEU A 37 -15.92 -0.85 -8.06
CA LEU A 37 -14.68 -0.13 -8.20
C LEU A 37 -14.35 0.49 -6.85
N LEU A 38 -13.14 0.21 -6.37
CA LEU A 38 -12.65 0.75 -5.11
C LEU A 38 -12.35 2.24 -5.24
N ASP A 39 -12.25 2.89 -4.09
CA ASP A 39 -11.55 4.17 -3.93
C ASP A 39 -10.21 3.92 -3.20
N PRO A 40 -9.17 3.38 -3.87
CA PRO A 40 -8.00 2.86 -3.17
C PRO A 40 -6.94 3.92 -2.82
N TYR A 41 -6.32 3.73 -1.65
CA TYR A 41 -5.03 4.32 -1.28
C TYR A 41 -4.12 3.25 -0.66
N ILE A 42 -2.81 3.51 -0.60
CA ILE A 42 -1.84 2.68 0.12
C ILE A 42 -1.36 3.40 1.37
N ALA A 43 -1.49 2.73 2.51
CA ALA A 43 -0.80 3.07 3.74
C ALA A 43 0.63 2.51 3.70
N LEU A 44 1.62 3.37 3.94
CA LEU A 44 3.02 2.99 4.04
C LEU A 44 3.43 2.93 5.52
N ASN A 45 3.89 1.77 5.97
CA ASN A 45 4.42 1.56 7.31
C ASN A 45 5.87 1.08 7.24
N VAL A 46 6.66 1.47 8.24
CA VAL A 46 7.95 0.84 8.55
C VAL A 46 7.80 0.18 9.91
N ASP A 47 8.07 -1.11 9.97
CA ASP A 47 7.74 -1.97 11.11
C ASP A 47 6.28 -1.82 11.53
N ASP A 48 6.01 -1.26 12.73
CA ASP A 48 4.67 -1.05 13.25
C ASP A 48 4.29 0.45 13.29
N SER A 49 5.03 1.30 12.57
CA SER A 49 4.84 2.76 12.54
C SER A 49 4.38 3.27 11.17
N ARG A 50 3.31 4.07 11.15
CA ARG A 50 2.78 4.71 9.94
C ARG A 50 3.70 5.84 9.49
N ILE A 51 4.20 5.74 8.26
CA ILE A 51 5.02 6.79 7.62
C ILE A 51 4.12 7.77 6.87
N GLY A 52 3.12 7.26 6.17
CA GLY A 52 2.22 8.09 5.37
C GLY A 52 1.18 7.27 4.61
N GLN A 53 0.48 7.92 3.69
CA GLN A 53 -0.39 7.25 2.75
C GLN A 53 -0.41 7.98 1.41
N THR A 54 -0.72 7.25 0.35
CA THR A 54 -0.95 7.83 -0.97
C THR A 54 -2.27 8.62 -1.01
N SER A 55 -2.45 9.40 -2.07
CA SER A 55 -3.73 9.98 -2.44
C SER A 55 -4.78 8.90 -2.72
N THR A 56 -6.02 9.10 -2.29
CA THR A 56 -7.13 8.21 -2.70
C THR A 56 -7.40 8.40 -4.19
N LYS A 57 -7.41 7.30 -4.96
CA LYS A 57 -7.91 7.31 -6.35
C LYS A 57 -9.35 6.87 -6.36
N GLN A 58 -10.17 7.52 -7.17
CA GLN A 58 -11.60 7.29 -7.19
C GLN A 58 -11.96 6.23 -8.23
N LYS A 59 -12.86 5.30 -7.87
CA LYS A 59 -13.52 4.32 -8.73
C LYS A 59 -12.55 3.59 -9.66
N THR A 60 -11.55 2.93 -9.10
CA THR A 60 -10.59 2.11 -9.86
C THR A 60 -10.08 0.92 -9.07
N ASN A 61 -9.87 -0.20 -9.77
CA ASN A 61 -9.17 -1.38 -9.26
C ASN A 61 -7.73 -1.48 -9.81
N SER A 62 -7.30 -0.47 -10.59
CA SER A 62 -5.93 -0.32 -11.10
C SER A 62 -5.48 1.15 -10.93
N PRO A 63 -5.26 1.62 -9.70
CA PRO A 63 -4.87 3.00 -9.41
C PRO A 63 -3.42 3.30 -9.79
N ALA A 64 -3.17 4.51 -10.31
CA ALA A 64 -1.83 5.08 -10.48
C ALA A 64 -1.67 6.29 -9.55
N TRP A 65 -0.80 6.19 -8.54
CA TRP A 65 -0.54 7.21 -7.53
C TRP A 65 0.63 8.10 -7.90
N ASN A 66 1.79 7.49 -8.17
CA ASN A 66 3.07 8.17 -8.35
C ASN A 66 3.49 9.02 -7.15
N ASP A 67 3.02 8.69 -5.95
CA ASP A 67 3.32 9.40 -4.72
C ASP A 67 4.69 8.97 -4.17
N GLU A 68 5.46 9.92 -3.65
CA GLU A 68 6.83 9.71 -3.14
C GLU A 68 6.91 10.04 -1.66
N PHE A 69 7.60 9.19 -0.90
CA PHE A 69 7.82 9.34 0.54
C PHE A 69 9.32 9.29 0.83
N VAL A 70 9.75 10.12 1.78
CA VAL A 70 11.11 10.15 2.30
C VAL A 70 11.04 10.17 3.82
N THR A 71 11.74 9.25 4.48
CA THR A 71 11.74 9.14 5.95
C THR A 71 13.06 8.61 6.49
N ASP A 72 13.47 9.10 7.65
CA ASP A 72 14.58 8.53 8.41
C ASP A 72 14.11 7.26 9.13
N VAL A 73 14.85 6.17 8.92
CA VAL A 73 14.57 4.86 9.53
C VAL A 73 15.67 4.54 10.53
N CYS A 74 15.25 4.16 11.74
CA CYS A 74 16.15 3.71 12.80
C CYS A 74 15.78 2.27 13.19
N ASN A 75 16.74 1.35 13.07
CA ASN A 75 16.60 -0.08 13.34
C ASN A 75 15.42 -0.75 12.61
N GLY A 76 15.11 -0.30 11.39
CA GLY A 76 13.99 -0.80 10.60
C GLY A 76 14.18 -2.24 10.15
N ARG A 77 13.12 -3.05 10.16
CA ARG A 77 13.16 -4.46 9.73
C ARG A 77 12.36 -4.73 8.47
N LYS A 78 11.18 -4.13 8.36
CA LYS A 78 10.27 -4.33 7.22
C LYS A 78 9.60 -3.04 6.78
N ILE A 79 9.22 -3.01 5.51
CA ILE A 79 8.29 -2.05 4.92
C ILE A 79 6.98 -2.80 4.67
N GLU A 80 5.86 -2.24 5.10
CA GLU A 80 4.53 -2.73 4.75
C GLU A 80 3.81 -1.69 3.90
N MET A 81 3.21 -2.16 2.80
CA MET A 81 2.30 -1.39 1.96
C MET A 81 0.94 -2.05 2.02
N ALA A 82 -0.02 -1.41 2.69
CA ALA A 82 -1.37 -1.92 2.87
C ALA A 82 -2.37 -1.08 2.07
N VAL A 83 -3.10 -1.72 1.17
CA VAL A 83 -4.16 -1.12 0.36
C VAL A 83 -5.45 -1.09 1.16
N PHE A 84 -6.10 0.07 1.16
CA PHE A 84 -7.40 0.28 1.76
C PHE A 84 -8.37 0.88 0.75
N HIS A 85 -9.66 0.60 0.92
CA HIS A 85 -10.75 1.33 0.29
C HIS A 85 -11.25 2.42 1.22
N ASP A 86 -11.15 3.67 0.77
CA ASP A 86 -11.63 4.87 1.44
C ASP A 86 -13.15 4.80 1.62
N ALA A 87 -13.60 4.56 2.84
CA ALA A 87 -15.00 4.38 3.17
C ALA A 87 -15.62 5.76 3.48
N PRO A 88 -16.80 6.11 2.91
CA PRO A 88 -17.41 7.42 3.15
C PRO A 88 -17.67 7.75 4.62
N ILE A 89 -17.88 6.71 5.46
CA ILE A 89 -18.16 6.83 6.89
C ILE A 89 -17.51 5.66 7.62
N GLY A 90 -16.81 5.94 8.71
CA GLY A 90 -16.23 4.94 9.60
C GLY A 90 -14.77 4.66 9.29
N TYR A 91 -14.33 3.43 9.55
CA TYR A 91 -12.98 2.98 9.20
C TYR A 91 -12.95 2.48 7.76
N ASP A 92 -11.80 2.70 7.12
CA ASP A 92 -11.52 2.22 5.78
C ASP A 92 -11.39 0.70 5.72
N ASP A 93 -11.81 0.12 4.61
CA ASP A 93 -11.83 -1.32 4.45
C ASP A 93 -10.46 -1.80 3.94
N PHE A 94 -9.79 -2.67 4.70
CA PHE A 94 -8.58 -3.33 4.21
C PHE A 94 -8.87 -4.13 2.94
N VAL A 95 -7.97 -4.05 1.95
CA VAL A 95 -8.10 -4.74 0.67
C VAL A 95 -7.02 -5.81 0.51
N ALA A 96 -5.75 -5.42 0.64
CA ALA A 96 -4.59 -6.29 0.46
C ALA A 96 -3.35 -5.64 1.10
N ASN A 97 -2.27 -6.40 1.30
CA ASN A 97 -0.97 -5.84 1.62
C ASN A 97 0.16 -6.64 0.97
N CYS A 98 1.34 -6.03 0.96
CA CYS A 98 2.59 -6.74 0.83
C CYS A 98 3.58 -6.24 1.89
N THR A 99 4.57 -7.07 2.19
CA THR A 99 5.64 -6.75 3.14
C THR A 99 6.96 -7.09 2.50
N ILE A 100 7.91 -6.16 2.57
CA ILE A 100 9.28 -6.32 2.06
C ILE A 100 10.22 -6.21 3.26
N GLN A 101 11.09 -7.20 3.46
CA GLN A 101 12.10 -7.11 4.51
C GLN A 101 13.25 -6.21 4.02
N PHE A 102 13.78 -5.36 4.89
CA PHE A 102 15.00 -4.61 4.59
C PHE A 102 16.19 -5.55 4.35
N GLU A 103 16.19 -6.73 4.98
CA GLU A 103 17.20 -7.76 4.74
C GLU A 103 17.25 -8.18 3.26
N ASP A 104 16.09 -8.31 2.61
CA ASP A 104 15.99 -8.65 1.18
C ASP A 104 16.48 -7.51 0.29
N LEU A 105 16.17 -6.26 0.65
CA LEU A 105 16.58 -5.07 -0.09
C LEU A 105 18.09 -4.78 0.00
N LEU A 106 18.72 -5.14 1.11
CA LEU A 106 20.13 -4.86 1.38
C LEU A 106 21.08 -5.94 0.85
N GLN A 107 20.55 -7.01 0.24
CA GLN A 107 21.37 -8.09 -0.30
C GLN A 107 22.41 -7.55 -1.31
N ASN A 108 23.63 -8.08 -1.22
CA ASN A 108 24.76 -7.73 -2.10
C ASN A 108 25.12 -6.23 -2.15
N GLY A 109 24.74 -5.46 -1.11
CA GLY A 109 25.05 -4.03 -1.04
C GLY A 109 24.18 -3.15 -1.93
N SER A 110 23.03 -3.66 -2.38
CA SER A 110 22.07 -2.86 -3.14
C SER A 110 21.60 -1.63 -2.34
N ARG A 111 21.36 -0.54 -3.07
CA ARG A 111 20.81 0.72 -2.56
C ARG A 111 19.55 1.15 -3.32
N HIS A 112 19.14 0.34 -4.29
CA HIS A 112 18.03 0.63 -5.18
C HIS A 112 17.27 -0.66 -5.47
N PHE A 113 15.95 -0.57 -5.43
CA PHE A 113 15.05 -1.66 -5.74
C PHE A 113 13.88 -1.10 -6.52
N GLU A 114 13.49 -1.78 -7.59
CA GLU A 114 12.36 -1.43 -8.45
C GLU A 114 11.82 -2.73 -9.04
N ASP A 115 10.59 -3.09 -8.65
CA ASP A 115 9.89 -4.28 -9.11
C ASP A 115 8.37 -4.11 -8.87
N TRP A 116 7.58 -5.11 -9.29
CA TRP A 116 6.13 -5.20 -9.08
C TRP A 116 5.72 -5.65 -7.66
#